data_AF-A0A7L5EFD4-F1
#
_entry.id   AF-A0A7L5EFD4-F1
#
_cell.length_a   1.000
_cell.length_b   1.000
_cell.length_c   1.000
_cell.angle_alpha   90.00
_cell.angle_beta   90.00
_cell.angle_gamma   90.00
#
_symmetry.space_group_name_H-M   'P 1'
#
loop_
_entity.id
_entity.type
_entity.pdbx_description
1 polymer ?
#
loop_
_entity_poly.entity_id
_entity_poly.type
_entity_poly.pdbx_seq_one_letter_code
_entity_poly.pdbx_strand_id
1 'polypeptide(L)'
;MVTIYLDKQVFSYLFNVREEKYSLLCEKILSHKDEFIFLYSNAHLFDLQDDKTDIKYAEMEFMQSIVGENRLIYESNKLEVLKQSPRKAFETIGKVGDISWLENFNFSQITEEQRNAINNIVDISIKDLKGELDFDWLTKRVPVSANELQIDPPFFTSLIKFVSHNFYENKESYKIIRDNTIARYNPTLITAESENVFNEQLASSPLGLSFLDIIKATLTQIGLSSTDFATEYYMSYMILDLLGINKETRKKVKFKNMQADCCHSFFGSYCDCIVSDDEGMRRKSKTLYKLFNFGTKVYSIDEFIEKFDEAINNNKKSAREYFDEILCDYTKRQVIRVETKPGQSLTYLNTSNKYFGYFNCMIERKSKDETVIILHKNNDLKQPILMREIEIIVNRIVRVFNGMGAAFALFDEAVEVPQLNANNWNRILMLNDADVCLTKFKDIPMLCLWVKLKRPISQNQD
;
A
#
# COMPACT_ATOMS: atom_id res chain seq x y z
N MET A 1 -5.33 -13.43 4.60
CA MET A 1 -5.48 -12.15 3.87
C MET A 1 -6.75 -11.51 4.40
N VAL A 2 -6.78 -10.20 4.62
CA VAL A 2 -7.98 -9.50 5.11
C VAL A 2 -8.34 -8.33 4.20
N THR A 3 -7.41 -7.43 3.91
CA THR A 3 -7.66 -6.24 3.09
C THR A 3 -7.21 -6.44 1.64
N ILE A 4 -8.09 -6.16 0.67
CA ILE A 4 -7.88 -6.44 -0.75
C ILE A 4 -8.15 -5.16 -1.55
N TYR A 5 -7.22 -4.80 -2.43
CA TYR A 5 -7.36 -3.71 -3.38
C TYR A 5 -7.45 -4.27 -4.79
N LEU A 6 -8.57 -4.07 -5.47
CA LEU A 6 -8.75 -4.50 -6.86
C LEU A 6 -8.55 -3.28 -7.76
N ASP A 7 -7.68 -3.36 -8.76
CA ASP A 7 -7.56 -2.33 -9.78
C ASP A 7 -8.90 -2.13 -10.54
N LYS A 8 -9.15 -0.95 -11.08
CA LYS A 8 -10.37 -0.62 -11.84
C LYS A 8 -10.62 -1.62 -12.97
N GLN A 9 -9.57 -2.04 -13.67
CA GLN A 9 -9.69 -3.03 -14.74
C GLN A 9 -10.31 -4.35 -14.24
N VAL A 10 -9.98 -4.78 -13.03
CA VAL A 10 -10.55 -6.00 -12.43
C VAL A 10 -12.04 -5.83 -12.22
N PHE A 11 -12.49 -4.68 -11.71
CA PHE A 11 -13.92 -4.38 -11.60
C PHE A 11 -14.63 -4.43 -12.96
N SER A 12 -14.00 -3.91 -14.01
CA SER A 12 -14.56 -3.97 -15.37
C SER A 12 -14.72 -5.40 -15.88
N TYR A 13 -13.80 -6.31 -15.56
CA TYR A 13 -13.94 -7.73 -15.93
C TYR A 13 -15.06 -8.41 -15.15
N LEU A 14 -15.14 -8.17 -13.84
CA LEU A 14 -16.19 -8.72 -12.97
C LEU A 14 -17.58 -8.14 -13.30
N PHE A 15 -17.67 -6.89 -13.75
CA PHE A 15 -18.93 -6.25 -14.14
C PHE A 15 -19.45 -6.75 -15.49
N ASN A 16 -18.58 -6.89 -16.49
CA ASN A 16 -18.98 -7.27 -17.84
C ASN A 16 -19.13 -8.79 -18.04
N VAL A 17 -18.57 -9.61 -17.15
CA VAL A 17 -18.64 -11.09 -17.13
C VAL A 17 -18.52 -11.73 -18.52
N ARG A 18 -17.40 -11.45 -19.21
CA ARG A 18 -17.15 -11.99 -20.57
C ARG A 18 -16.60 -13.41 -20.56
N GLU A 19 -16.01 -13.84 -19.45
CA GLU A 19 -15.43 -15.16 -19.27
C GLU A 19 -15.98 -15.79 -17.99
N GLU A 20 -16.18 -17.11 -18.01
CA GLU A 20 -16.73 -17.88 -16.89
C GLU A 20 -15.94 -17.68 -15.60
N LYS A 21 -14.60 -17.58 -15.70
CA LYS A 21 -13.72 -17.36 -14.55
C LYS A 21 -14.05 -16.08 -13.77
N TYR A 22 -14.49 -15.03 -14.46
CA TYR A 22 -14.86 -13.76 -13.81
C TYR A 22 -16.22 -13.86 -13.12
N SER A 23 -17.16 -14.64 -13.67
CA SER A 23 -18.44 -14.93 -13.02
C SER A 23 -18.21 -15.67 -11.70
N LEU A 24 -17.44 -16.76 -11.76
CA LEU A 24 -17.11 -17.59 -10.60
C LEU A 24 -16.35 -16.80 -9.53
N LEU A 25 -15.41 -15.94 -9.94
CA LEU A 25 -14.70 -15.07 -9.00
C LEU A 25 -15.65 -14.04 -8.36
N CYS A 26 -16.56 -13.44 -9.12
CA CYS A 26 -17.54 -12.48 -8.60
C CYS A 26 -18.46 -13.14 -7.56
N GLU A 27 -19.03 -14.30 -7.89
CA GLU A 27 -19.87 -15.06 -6.95
C GLU A 27 -19.13 -15.39 -5.66
N LYS A 28 -17.86 -15.84 -5.78
CA LYS A 28 -17.01 -16.17 -4.63
C LYS A 28 -16.67 -14.96 -3.77
N ILE A 29 -16.37 -13.81 -4.38
CA ILE A 29 -16.16 -12.55 -3.66
C ILE A 29 -17.41 -12.18 -2.86
N LEU A 30 -18.59 -12.23 -3.49
CA LEU A 30 -19.85 -11.87 -2.86
C LEU A 30 -20.26 -12.85 -1.75
N SER A 31 -20.00 -14.15 -1.92
CA SER A 31 -20.31 -15.17 -0.91
C SER A 31 -19.41 -15.11 0.33
N HIS A 32 -18.21 -14.53 0.19
CA HIS A 32 -17.24 -14.38 1.28
C HIS A 32 -16.97 -12.92 1.67
N LYS A 33 -17.81 -11.97 1.25
CA LYS A 33 -17.60 -10.53 1.46
C LYS A 33 -17.47 -10.12 2.93
N ASP A 34 -18.05 -10.90 3.86
CA ASP A 34 -17.98 -10.62 5.30
C ASP A 34 -16.71 -11.18 5.96
N GLU A 35 -15.87 -11.90 5.22
CA GLU A 35 -14.59 -12.44 5.71
C GLU A 35 -13.37 -11.62 5.28
N PHE A 36 -13.58 -10.67 4.36
CA PHE A 36 -12.55 -9.83 3.76
C PHE A 36 -13.02 -8.38 3.71
N ILE A 37 -12.10 -7.45 3.46
CA ILE A 37 -12.38 -6.03 3.31
C ILE A 37 -11.85 -5.60 1.96
N PHE A 38 -12.75 -5.35 1.02
CA PHE A 38 -12.39 -4.76 -0.26
C PHE A 38 -12.40 -3.25 -0.14
N LEU A 39 -11.32 -2.63 -0.61
CA LEU A 39 -11.07 -1.19 -0.50
C LEU A 39 -11.02 -0.57 -1.89
N TYR A 40 -11.50 0.67 -1.99
CA TYR A 40 -11.35 1.48 -3.20
C TYR A 40 -10.74 2.84 -2.85
N SER A 41 -10.34 3.61 -3.85
CA SER A 41 -9.72 4.93 -3.67
C SER A 41 -10.09 5.87 -4.82
N ASN A 42 -9.56 7.09 -4.77
CA ASN A 42 -9.68 8.07 -5.85
C ASN A 42 -9.12 7.58 -7.18
N ALA A 43 -8.14 6.67 -7.18
CA ALA A 43 -7.57 6.12 -8.40
C ALA A 43 -8.63 5.49 -9.31
N HIS A 44 -9.56 4.74 -8.73
CA HIS A 44 -10.68 4.13 -9.48
C HIS A 44 -11.61 5.18 -10.09
N LEU A 45 -11.88 6.23 -9.32
CA LEU A 45 -12.77 7.31 -9.75
C LEU A 45 -12.13 8.12 -10.87
N PHE A 46 -10.82 8.33 -10.81
CA PHE A 46 -10.03 8.96 -11.87
C PHE A 46 -10.08 8.18 -13.18
N ASP A 47 -10.00 6.85 -13.14
CA ASP A 47 -10.18 6.00 -14.33
C ASP A 47 -11.60 6.12 -14.91
N LEU A 48 -12.61 6.16 -14.05
CA LEU A 48 -14.01 6.30 -14.47
C LEU A 48 -14.35 7.67 -15.07
N GLN A 49 -13.54 8.72 -14.82
CA GLN A 49 -13.74 10.03 -15.44
C GLN A 49 -13.52 10.01 -16.96
N ASP A 50 -12.76 9.04 -17.47
CA ASP A 50 -12.55 8.87 -18.91
C ASP A 50 -13.75 8.24 -19.62
N ASP A 51 -14.57 7.48 -18.89
CA ASP A 51 -15.83 6.98 -19.43
C ASP A 51 -16.86 8.12 -19.55
N LYS A 52 -17.24 8.45 -20.78
CA LYS A 52 -18.25 9.49 -21.07
C LYS A 52 -19.67 8.95 -21.07
N THR A 53 -19.86 7.64 -21.04
CA THR A 53 -21.16 7.00 -21.00
C THR A 53 -21.73 6.96 -19.58
N ASP A 54 -23.00 6.60 -19.46
CA ASP A 54 -23.66 6.37 -18.17
C ASP A 54 -23.36 4.98 -17.60
N ILE A 55 -22.66 4.12 -18.34
CA ILE A 55 -22.26 2.77 -17.88
C ILE A 55 -21.40 2.86 -16.63
N LYS A 56 -20.52 3.87 -16.52
CA LYS A 56 -19.72 4.14 -15.32
C LYS A 56 -20.55 4.23 -14.04
N TYR A 57 -21.81 4.69 -14.11
CA TYR A 57 -22.66 4.76 -12.92
C TYR A 57 -23.11 3.38 -12.49
N ALA A 58 -23.49 2.51 -13.43
CA ALA A 58 -23.79 1.11 -13.14
C ALA A 58 -22.54 0.35 -12.66
N GLU A 59 -21.37 0.63 -13.24
CA GLU A 59 -20.09 0.06 -12.79
C GLU A 59 -19.76 0.50 -11.35
N MET A 60 -20.04 1.77 -10.97
CA MET A 60 -19.85 2.24 -9.59
C MET A 60 -20.79 1.58 -8.59
N GLU A 61 -22.07 1.38 -8.94
CA GLU A 61 -23.01 0.64 -8.10
C GLU A 61 -22.56 -0.83 -7.92
N PHE A 62 -22.05 -1.43 -9.00
CA PHE A 62 -21.45 -2.76 -8.92
C PHE A 62 -20.20 -2.78 -8.02
N MET A 63 -19.28 -1.84 -8.19
CA MET A 63 -18.11 -1.70 -7.31
C MET A 63 -18.54 -1.60 -5.84
N GLN A 64 -19.55 -0.78 -5.54
CA GLN A 64 -20.11 -0.63 -4.20
C GLN A 64 -20.61 -1.94 -3.61
N SER A 65 -21.16 -2.86 -4.43
CA SER A 65 -21.59 -4.17 -3.94
C SER A 65 -20.45 -5.03 -3.39
N ILE A 66 -19.21 -4.77 -3.83
CA ILE A 66 -17.98 -5.47 -3.40
C ILE A 66 -17.28 -4.68 -2.28
N VAL A 67 -17.02 -3.39 -2.50
CA VAL A 67 -16.20 -2.55 -1.59
C VAL A 67 -17.02 -1.92 -0.46
N GLY A 68 -18.34 -1.99 -0.55
CA GLY A 68 -19.24 -1.23 0.31
C GLY A 68 -18.92 0.26 0.23
N GLU A 69 -18.72 0.86 1.40
CA GLU A 69 -18.37 2.27 1.53
C GLU A 69 -16.90 2.46 1.93
N ASN A 70 -16.02 1.47 1.75
CA ASN A 70 -14.66 1.53 2.29
C ASN A 70 -13.70 2.30 1.36
N ARG A 71 -13.73 3.64 1.42
CA ARG A 71 -12.86 4.53 0.63
C ARG A 71 -11.54 4.81 1.35
N LEU A 72 -10.43 4.41 0.76
CA LEU A 72 -9.10 4.85 1.14
C LEU A 72 -8.86 6.29 0.68
N ILE A 73 -8.42 7.11 1.64
CA ILE A 73 -7.96 8.47 1.41
C ILE A 73 -6.59 8.67 2.07
N TYR A 74 -5.83 9.63 1.59
CA TYR A 74 -4.59 10.07 2.19
C TYR A 74 -4.68 11.57 2.44
N GLU A 75 -4.79 11.96 3.71
CA GLU A 75 -4.92 13.35 4.13
C GLU A 75 -4.08 13.59 5.40
N SER A 76 -3.48 14.78 5.52
CA SER A 76 -2.68 15.16 6.70
C SER A 76 -1.59 14.12 7.06
N ASN A 77 -0.92 13.59 6.04
CA ASN A 77 0.13 12.57 6.14
C ASN A 77 -0.33 11.25 6.77
N LYS A 78 -1.63 10.98 6.72
CA LYS A 78 -2.25 9.76 7.26
C LYS A 78 -3.16 9.13 6.22
N LEU A 79 -3.12 7.80 6.19
CA LEU A 79 -4.08 7.03 5.42
C LEU A 79 -5.29 6.72 6.31
N GLU A 80 -6.48 6.99 5.79
CA GLU A 80 -7.74 6.72 6.49
C GLU A 80 -8.72 5.99 5.58
N VAL A 81 -9.63 5.23 6.20
CA VAL A 81 -10.78 4.63 5.51
C VAL A 81 -12.02 5.42 5.90
N LEU A 82 -12.54 6.20 4.95
CA LEU A 82 -13.80 6.91 5.10
C LEU A 82 -14.97 6.04 4.61
N LYS A 83 -16.10 6.14 5.32
CA LYS A 83 -17.37 5.57 4.89
C LYS A 83 -18.03 6.47 3.85
N GLN A 84 -17.79 6.16 2.59
CA GLN A 84 -18.41 6.83 1.46
C GLN A 84 -18.59 5.86 0.29
N SER A 85 -19.73 5.91 -0.39
CA SER A 85 -19.94 5.13 -1.60
C SER A 85 -19.14 5.67 -2.79
N PRO A 86 -18.73 4.80 -3.76
CA PRO A 86 -18.08 5.23 -4.99
C PRO A 86 -18.85 6.33 -5.72
N ARG A 87 -20.18 6.22 -5.82
CA ARG A 87 -21.06 7.20 -6.48
C ARG A 87 -20.97 8.58 -5.82
N LYS A 88 -21.10 8.64 -4.50
CA LYS A 88 -21.05 9.90 -3.74
C LYS A 88 -19.66 10.53 -3.78
N ALA A 89 -18.61 9.70 -3.73
CA ALA A 89 -17.24 10.17 -3.86
C ALA A 89 -16.98 10.78 -5.26
N PHE A 90 -17.48 10.14 -6.32
CA PHE A 90 -17.34 10.59 -7.70
C PHE A 90 -18.00 11.95 -7.98
N GLU A 91 -19.09 12.27 -7.30
CA GLU A 91 -19.76 13.58 -7.46
C GLU A 91 -18.94 14.74 -6.88
N THR A 92 -18.09 14.45 -5.90
CA THR A 92 -17.29 15.46 -5.18
C THR A 92 -15.82 15.51 -5.60
N ILE A 93 -15.34 14.50 -6.34
CA ILE A 93 -13.93 14.41 -6.70
C ILE A 93 -13.57 15.42 -7.80
N GLY A 94 -12.41 16.05 -7.68
CA GLY A 94 -11.84 16.89 -8.72
C GLY A 94 -11.55 16.11 -10.00
N LYS A 95 -11.55 16.80 -11.15
CA LYS A 95 -11.21 16.21 -12.44
C LYS A 95 -9.69 16.04 -12.59
N VAL A 96 -9.25 14.91 -13.13
CA VAL A 96 -7.82 14.70 -13.45
C VAL A 96 -7.38 15.72 -14.50
N GLY A 97 -6.25 16.38 -14.23
CA GLY A 97 -5.71 17.42 -15.10
C GLY A 97 -6.44 18.76 -15.01
N ASP A 98 -7.47 18.87 -14.16
CA ASP A 98 -8.16 20.14 -13.93
C ASP A 98 -7.29 21.06 -13.06
N ILE A 99 -6.91 22.16 -13.68
CA ILE A 99 -6.07 23.21 -13.10
C ILE A 99 -6.84 24.54 -12.96
N SER A 100 -8.17 24.53 -13.09
CA SER A 100 -9.02 25.72 -12.90
C SER A 100 -8.88 26.32 -11.49
N TRP A 101 -8.51 25.51 -10.50
CA TRP A 101 -8.20 25.99 -9.15
C TRP A 101 -7.07 27.03 -9.12
N LEU A 102 -6.14 27.02 -10.10
CA LEU A 102 -5.08 28.02 -10.20
C LEU A 102 -5.60 29.43 -10.44
N GLU A 103 -6.77 29.59 -11.06
CA GLU A 103 -7.33 30.90 -11.39
C GLU A 103 -7.76 31.67 -10.13
N ASN A 104 -8.08 30.93 -9.07
CA ASN A 104 -8.51 31.48 -7.78
C ASN A 104 -7.50 31.18 -6.66
N PHE A 105 -6.31 30.69 -6.99
CA PHE A 105 -5.32 30.30 -5.99
C PHE A 105 -4.70 31.53 -5.33
N ASN A 106 -4.78 31.60 -4.01
CA ASN A 106 -4.17 32.69 -3.25
C ASN A 106 -2.70 32.38 -2.92
N PHE A 107 -1.79 32.87 -3.77
CA PHE A 107 -0.34 32.74 -3.58
C PHE A 107 0.19 33.43 -2.30
N SER A 108 -0.60 34.23 -1.59
CA SER A 108 -0.19 34.76 -0.29
C SER A 108 -0.28 33.75 0.85
N GLN A 109 -0.96 32.61 0.65
CA GLN A 109 -1.25 31.62 1.69
C GLN A 109 -0.32 30.40 1.67
N ILE A 110 0.60 30.33 0.70
CA ILE A 110 1.52 29.20 0.59
C ILE A 110 2.60 29.24 1.68
N THR A 111 3.09 28.08 2.05
CA THR A 111 4.21 27.93 2.99
C THR A 111 5.54 28.32 2.36
N GLU A 112 6.58 28.49 3.17
CA GLU A 112 7.94 28.72 2.66
C GLU A 112 8.45 27.56 1.82
N GLU A 113 8.19 26.32 2.25
CA GLU A 113 8.52 25.12 1.49
C GLU A 113 7.82 25.10 0.12
N GLN A 114 6.52 25.43 0.07
CA GLN A 114 5.78 25.54 -1.19
C GLN A 114 6.33 26.66 -2.09
N ARG A 115 6.74 27.81 -1.54
CA ARG A 115 7.41 28.87 -2.31
C ARG A 115 8.72 28.41 -2.92
N ASN A 116 9.57 27.78 -2.10
CA ASN A 116 10.83 27.22 -2.57
C ASN A 116 10.58 26.18 -3.65
N ALA A 117 9.56 25.34 -3.50
CA ALA A 117 9.25 24.34 -4.51
C ALA A 117 8.81 24.94 -5.84
N ILE A 118 7.90 25.92 -5.81
CA ILE A 118 7.46 26.64 -7.00
C ILE A 118 8.65 27.31 -7.71
N ASN A 119 9.46 28.09 -6.97
CA ASN A 119 10.61 28.79 -7.51
C ASN A 119 11.61 27.81 -8.17
N ASN A 120 11.88 26.68 -7.53
CA ASN A 120 12.79 25.66 -8.06
C ASN A 120 12.25 24.94 -9.29
N ILE A 121 10.97 24.53 -9.28
CA ILE A 121 10.33 23.88 -10.44
C ILE A 121 10.40 24.80 -11.66
N VAL A 122 10.13 26.08 -11.48
CA VAL A 122 10.16 27.06 -12.57
C VAL A 122 11.60 27.31 -13.06
N ASP A 123 12.56 27.49 -12.16
CA ASP A 123 13.98 27.65 -12.54
C ASP A 123 14.49 26.44 -13.34
N ILE A 124 14.20 25.21 -12.89
CA ILE A 124 14.55 23.97 -13.60
C ILE A 124 13.88 23.94 -14.97
N SER A 125 12.59 24.23 -15.04
CA SER A 125 11.81 24.20 -16.30
C SER A 125 12.35 25.20 -17.31
N ILE A 126 12.66 26.43 -16.89
CA ILE A 126 13.19 27.48 -17.78
C ILE A 126 14.59 27.09 -18.29
N LYS A 127 15.47 26.60 -17.41
CA LYS A 127 16.81 26.16 -17.80
C LYS A 127 16.75 24.99 -18.79
N ASP A 128 15.87 24.01 -18.54
CA ASP A 128 15.69 22.88 -19.45
C ASP A 128 15.19 23.34 -20.83
N LEU A 129 14.16 24.20 -20.87
CA LEU A 129 13.61 24.76 -22.11
C LEU A 129 14.63 25.57 -22.92
N LYS A 130 15.60 26.22 -22.26
CA LYS A 130 16.69 26.96 -22.91
C LYS A 130 17.90 26.09 -23.26
N GLY A 131 17.92 24.82 -22.85
CA GLY A 131 19.10 23.95 -22.98
C GLY A 131 20.25 24.34 -22.05
N GLU A 132 19.96 25.08 -20.98
CA GLU A 132 20.91 25.55 -19.96
C GLU A 132 20.97 24.60 -18.73
N LEU A 133 20.18 23.52 -18.73
CA LEU A 133 20.18 22.54 -17.64
C LEU A 133 21.27 21.47 -17.87
N ASP A 134 22.34 21.57 -17.06
CA ASP A 134 23.48 20.66 -17.10
C ASP A 134 23.07 19.19 -16.90
N PHE A 135 23.91 18.26 -17.37
CA PHE A 135 23.67 16.82 -17.23
C PHE A 135 23.50 16.39 -15.77
N ASP A 136 24.35 16.89 -14.89
CA ASP A 136 24.44 16.54 -13.48
C ASP A 136 23.75 17.57 -12.58
N TRP A 137 22.75 18.30 -13.11
CA TRP A 137 21.98 19.28 -12.35
C TRP A 137 21.43 18.72 -11.04
N LEU A 138 21.06 17.42 -11.00
CA LEU A 138 20.59 16.76 -9.79
C LEU A 138 21.57 16.85 -8.61
N THR A 139 22.89 16.82 -8.89
CA THR A 139 23.93 16.86 -7.86
C THR A 139 24.65 18.19 -7.77
N LYS A 140 24.72 18.97 -8.86
CA LYS A 140 25.50 20.22 -8.91
C LYS A 140 24.68 21.50 -8.83
N ARG A 141 23.40 21.46 -9.21
CA ARG A 141 22.55 22.66 -9.14
C ARG A 141 22.35 23.04 -7.68
N VAL A 142 22.45 24.34 -7.39
CA VAL A 142 22.07 24.90 -6.10
C VAL A 142 20.59 25.28 -6.15
N PRO A 143 19.73 24.71 -5.29
CA PRO A 143 18.33 25.12 -5.23
C PRO A 143 18.17 26.60 -4.91
N VAL A 144 17.20 27.22 -5.55
CA VAL A 144 16.79 28.59 -5.27
C VAL A 144 16.00 28.60 -3.97
N SER A 145 16.47 29.36 -2.98
CA SER A 145 15.74 29.62 -1.74
C SER A 145 15.43 31.10 -1.65
N ALA A 146 14.16 31.46 -1.50
CA ALA A 146 13.74 32.85 -1.44
C ALA A 146 12.52 33.03 -0.53
N ASN A 147 12.51 34.13 0.22
CA ASN A 147 11.40 34.47 1.12
C ASN A 147 10.10 34.77 0.35
N GLU A 148 10.21 35.20 -0.91
CA GLU A 148 9.10 35.55 -1.80
C GLU A 148 9.14 34.73 -3.11
N LEU A 149 8.00 34.68 -3.82
CA LEU A 149 7.96 34.11 -5.16
C LEU A 149 8.77 34.99 -6.11
N GLN A 150 9.71 34.40 -6.83
CA GLN A 150 10.55 35.13 -7.80
C GLN A 150 9.84 35.35 -9.14
N ILE A 151 8.67 34.75 -9.30
CA ILE A 151 7.85 34.79 -10.51
C ILE A 151 6.50 35.39 -10.18
N ASP A 152 5.94 36.15 -11.11
CA ASP A 152 4.59 36.65 -10.97
C ASP A 152 3.56 35.50 -11.13
N PRO A 153 2.43 35.55 -10.40
CA PRO A 153 1.39 34.52 -10.51
C PRO A 153 0.87 34.27 -11.94
N PRO A 154 0.63 35.29 -12.79
CA PRO A 154 0.24 35.07 -14.18
C PRO A 154 1.24 34.22 -14.99
N PHE A 155 2.54 34.46 -14.83
CA PHE A 155 3.58 33.65 -15.46
C PHE A 155 3.52 32.20 -14.97
N PHE A 156 3.45 31.97 -13.66
CA PHE A 156 3.35 30.62 -13.10
C PHE A 156 2.12 29.88 -13.62
N THR A 157 0.94 30.53 -13.58
CA THR A 157 -0.30 29.95 -14.11
C THR A 157 -0.18 29.58 -15.59
N SER A 158 0.47 30.43 -16.40
CA SER A 158 0.71 30.15 -17.83
C SER A 158 1.64 28.96 -18.03
N LEU A 159 2.71 28.86 -17.23
CA LEU A 159 3.63 27.72 -17.26
C LEU A 159 2.92 26.41 -16.89
N ILE A 160 2.11 26.39 -15.82
CA ILE A 160 1.37 25.18 -15.43
C ILE A 160 0.31 24.80 -16.47
N LYS A 161 -0.36 25.77 -17.10
CA LYS A 161 -1.26 25.53 -18.24
C LYS A 161 -0.52 24.88 -19.42
N PHE A 162 0.66 25.41 -19.77
CA PHE A 162 1.50 24.84 -20.83
C PHE A 162 1.97 23.42 -20.52
N VAL A 163 2.43 23.17 -19.29
CA VAL A 163 2.84 21.86 -18.80
C VAL A 163 1.66 20.89 -18.84
N SER A 164 0.51 21.27 -18.28
CA SER A 164 -0.70 20.44 -18.27
C SER A 164 -1.14 20.04 -19.68
N HIS A 165 -1.21 20.99 -20.62
CA HIS A 165 -1.52 20.70 -22.01
C HIS A 165 -0.54 19.66 -22.62
N ASN A 166 0.75 19.80 -22.37
CA ASN A 166 1.76 18.88 -22.89
C ASN A 166 1.68 17.48 -22.27
N PHE A 167 1.29 17.33 -21.00
CA PHE A 167 1.23 16.02 -20.36
C PHE A 167 -0.12 15.31 -20.56
N TYR A 168 -1.23 16.05 -20.59
CA TYR A 168 -2.57 15.47 -20.63
C TYR A 168 -3.20 15.48 -22.04
N GLU A 169 -2.92 16.49 -22.87
CA GLU A 169 -3.51 16.63 -24.21
C GLU A 169 -2.53 16.16 -25.30
N ASN A 170 -1.24 16.50 -25.20
CA ASN A 170 -0.21 16.05 -26.14
C ASN A 170 0.36 14.69 -25.74
N LYS A 171 -0.07 13.63 -26.43
CA LYS A 171 0.36 12.24 -26.14
C LYS A 171 1.85 11.98 -26.37
N GLU A 172 2.58 12.87 -27.05
CA GLU A 172 3.96 12.62 -27.46
C GLU A 172 5.00 13.26 -26.53
N SER A 173 4.68 14.40 -25.89
CA SER A 173 5.63 15.14 -25.06
C SER A 173 6.18 14.28 -23.91
N TYR A 174 5.33 13.55 -23.19
CA TYR A 174 5.80 12.67 -22.11
C TYR A 174 6.72 11.55 -22.61
N LYS A 175 6.44 11.00 -23.80
CA LYS A 175 7.27 9.94 -24.38
C LYS A 175 8.65 10.47 -24.76
N ILE A 176 8.72 11.68 -25.32
CA ILE A 176 9.99 12.33 -25.66
C ILE A 176 10.81 12.56 -24.40
N ILE A 177 10.20 13.11 -23.34
CA ILE A 177 10.87 13.30 -22.05
C ILE A 177 11.42 11.98 -21.54
N ARG A 178 10.58 10.93 -21.50
CA ARG A 178 10.98 9.60 -21.07
C ARG A 178 12.12 9.01 -21.90
N ASP A 179 12.02 9.05 -23.23
CA ASP A 179 13.05 8.51 -24.12
C ASP A 179 14.38 9.25 -23.93
N ASN A 180 14.34 10.58 -23.77
CA ASN A 180 15.52 11.40 -23.47
C ASN A 180 16.10 11.08 -22.09
N THR A 181 15.27 10.92 -21.06
CA THR A 181 15.71 10.54 -19.71
C THR A 181 16.37 9.17 -19.72
N ILE A 182 15.81 8.18 -20.43
CA ILE A 182 16.43 6.85 -20.57
C ILE A 182 17.79 6.98 -21.27
N ALA A 183 17.84 7.66 -22.42
CA ALA A 183 19.08 7.80 -23.18
C ALA A 183 20.18 8.52 -22.38
N ARG A 184 19.81 9.50 -21.56
CA ARG A 184 20.74 10.31 -20.76
C ARG A 184 21.16 9.60 -19.47
N TYR A 185 20.22 8.99 -18.76
CA TYR A 185 20.41 8.58 -17.36
C TYR A 185 20.30 7.08 -17.10
N ASN A 186 19.79 6.27 -18.03
CA ASN A 186 19.80 4.81 -17.93
C ASN A 186 20.06 4.15 -19.30
N PRO A 187 21.16 4.50 -20.00
CA PRO A 187 21.42 4.02 -21.37
C PRO A 187 21.67 2.51 -21.44
N THR A 188 22.11 1.90 -20.34
CA THR A 188 22.35 0.45 -20.22
C THR A 188 21.06 -0.33 -19.92
N LEU A 189 19.91 0.34 -19.79
CA LEU A 189 18.60 -0.26 -19.57
C LEU A 189 18.56 -1.17 -18.33
N ILE A 190 19.08 -0.67 -17.21
CA ILE A 190 19.00 -1.36 -15.92
C ILE A 190 17.52 -1.63 -15.59
N THR A 191 17.22 -2.87 -15.20
CA THR A 191 15.88 -3.33 -14.82
C THR A 191 15.84 -3.72 -13.34
N ALA A 192 14.63 -3.92 -12.79
CA ALA A 192 14.45 -4.27 -11.39
C ALA A 192 14.43 -5.79 -11.11
N GLU A 193 14.78 -6.64 -12.09
CA GLU A 193 14.58 -8.10 -12.00
C GLU A 193 15.56 -8.81 -11.06
N SER A 194 16.71 -8.22 -10.71
CA SER A 194 17.62 -8.79 -9.71
C SER A 194 17.31 -8.27 -8.31
N GLU A 195 16.68 -9.12 -7.52
CA GLU A 195 15.86 -8.83 -6.36
C GLU A 195 16.44 -7.97 -5.21
N ASN A 196 17.71 -7.53 -5.19
CA ASN A 196 18.19 -6.56 -4.20
C ASN A 196 19.23 -5.58 -4.77
N VAL A 197 19.46 -5.61 -6.08
CA VAL A 197 20.62 -4.94 -6.69
C VAL A 197 20.22 -3.69 -7.47
N PHE A 198 18.95 -3.49 -7.83
CA PHE A 198 18.58 -2.39 -8.73
C PHE A 198 18.90 -1.00 -8.15
N ASN A 199 18.73 -0.82 -6.82
CA ASN A 199 19.06 0.43 -6.16
C ASN A 199 20.52 0.81 -6.40
N GLU A 200 21.43 -0.13 -6.10
CA GLU A 200 22.88 0.06 -6.23
C GLU A 200 23.36 -0.01 -7.68
N GLN A 201 22.73 -0.82 -8.52
CA GLN A 201 23.08 -0.94 -9.95
C GLN A 201 22.94 0.41 -10.64
N LEU A 202 21.97 1.22 -10.25
CA LEU A 202 21.78 2.54 -10.86
C LEU A 202 22.97 3.48 -10.58
N ALA A 203 23.78 3.23 -9.56
CA ALA A 203 25.03 3.97 -9.36
C ALA A 203 26.08 3.72 -10.46
N SER A 204 25.92 2.67 -11.27
CA SER A 204 26.72 2.45 -12.49
C SER A 204 26.23 3.26 -13.70
N SER A 205 25.06 3.90 -13.58
CA SER A 205 24.54 4.79 -14.62
C SER A 205 25.32 6.10 -14.69
N PRO A 206 25.19 6.89 -15.78
CA PRO A 206 25.90 8.15 -15.95
C PRO A 206 25.77 9.17 -14.81
N LEU A 207 24.70 9.12 -14.00
CA LEU A 207 24.54 10.01 -12.83
C LEU A 207 25.39 9.59 -11.61
N GLY A 208 25.84 8.34 -11.54
CA GLY A 208 26.62 7.85 -10.41
C GLY A 208 25.85 7.73 -9.09
N LEU A 209 24.51 7.74 -9.14
CA LEU A 209 23.64 7.74 -7.96
C LEU A 209 22.83 6.44 -7.86
N SER A 210 22.62 5.95 -6.64
CA SER A 210 21.63 4.91 -6.39
C SER A 210 20.22 5.43 -6.66
N PHE A 211 19.24 4.55 -6.84
CA PHE A 211 17.86 4.96 -7.07
C PHE A 211 17.28 5.83 -5.94
N LEU A 212 17.53 5.45 -4.68
CA LEU A 212 17.15 6.24 -3.51
C LEU A 212 17.85 7.61 -3.47
N ASP A 213 19.11 7.68 -3.91
CA ASP A 213 19.83 8.96 -3.97
C ASP A 213 19.28 9.85 -5.08
N ILE A 214 18.84 9.30 -6.22
CA ILE A 214 18.15 10.08 -7.27
C ILE A 214 16.83 10.64 -6.73
N ILE A 215 16.04 9.86 -5.98
CA ILE A 215 14.80 10.35 -5.37
C ILE A 215 15.10 11.51 -4.42
N LYS A 216 16.04 11.32 -3.49
CA LYS A 216 16.43 12.35 -2.51
C LYS A 216 16.99 13.61 -3.18
N ALA A 217 17.86 13.44 -4.18
CA ALA A 217 18.41 14.55 -4.96
C ALA A 217 17.31 15.30 -5.69
N THR A 218 16.38 14.59 -6.33
CA THR A 218 15.24 15.21 -7.04
C THR A 218 14.38 16.02 -6.06
N LEU A 219 13.97 15.44 -4.93
CA LEU A 219 13.20 16.11 -3.89
C LEU A 219 13.93 17.34 -3.35
N THR A 220 15.24 17.25 -3.13
CA THR A 220 16.07 18.38 -2.69
C THR A 220 16.11 19.49 -3.74
N GLN A 221 16.32 19.13 -5.01
CA GLN A 221 16.42 20.11 -6.10
C GLN A 221 15.12 20.87 -6.35
N ILE A 222 13.97 20.21 -6.15
CA ILE A 222 12.65 20.83 -6.25
C ILE A 222 12.20 21.46 -4.92
N GLY A 223 13.03 21.53 -3.88
CA GLY A 223 12.69 22.20 -2.63
C GLY A 223 11.68 21.47 -1.73
N LEU A 224 11.54 20.15 -1.86
CA LEU A 224 10.62 19.29 -1.08
C LEU A 224 11.38 18.28 -0.20
N SER A 225 12.44 18.72 0.47
CA SER A 225 13.30 17.86 1.29
C SER A 225 12.64 17.35 2.59
N SER A 226 11.55 17.97 3.04
CA SER A 226 10.76 17.58 4.23
C SER A 226 9.36 17.07 3.88
N THR A 227 9.23 16.39 2.74
CA THR A 227 7.93 15.97 2.21
C THR A 227 7.33 14.74 2.93
N ASP A 228 6.02 14.58 2.78
CA ASP A 228 5.32 13.39 3.20
C ASP A 228 5.68 12.14 2.36
N PHE A 229 5.34 10.97 2.90
CA PHE A 229 5.66 9.70 2.26
C PHE A 229 4.91 9.46 0.95
N ALA A 230 3.69 10.01 0.78
CA ALA A 230 2.96 9.87 -0.48
C ALA A 230 3.69 10.57 -1.62
N THR A 231 4.22 11.77 -1.36
CA THR A 231 5.03 12.51 -2.31
C THR A 231 6.33 11.76 -2.64
N GLU A 232 7.02 11.21 -1.63
CA GLU A 232 8.20 10.36 -1.85
C GLU A 232 7.85 9.16 -2.75
N TYR A 233 6.72 8.49 -2.48
CA TYR A 233 6.26 7.34 -3.26
C TYR A 233 5.90 7.71 -4.70
N TYR A 234 5.14 8.79 -4.90
CA TYR A 234 4.73 9.27 -6.23
C TYR A 234 5.94 9.70 -7.06
N MET A 235 6.89 10.41 -6.46
CA MET A 235 8.15 10.76 -7.11
C MET A 235 8.94 9.52 -7.48
N SER A 236 9.01 8.53 -6.59
CA SER A 236 9.70 7.26 -6.86
C SER A 236 9.08 6.52 -8.04
N TYR A 237 7.74 6.42 -8.10
CA TYR A 237 7.04 5.77 -9.19
C TYR A 237 7.28 6.48 -10.53
N MET A 238 7.21 7.81 -10.53
CA MET A 238 7.48 8.61 -11.73
C MET A 238 8.93 8.47 -12.21
N ILE A 239 9.91 8.48 -11.29
CA ILE A 239 11.33 8.30 -11.62
C ILE A 239 11.58 6.88 -12.17
N LEU A 240 10.95 5.83 -11.61
CA LEU A 240 11.02 4.48 -12.21
C LEU A 240 10.56 4.50 -13.67
N ASP A 241 9.43 5.13 -13.96
CA ASP A 241 8.91 5.17 -15.32
C ASP A 241 9.82 5.99 -16.25
N LEU A 242 10.26 7.17 -15.82
CA LEU A 242 11.14 8.07 -16.57
C LEU A 242 12.49 7.41 -16.90
N LEU A 243 13.07 6.67 -15.95
CA LEU A 243 14.32 5.92 -16.17
C LEU A 243 14.13 4.64 -16.99
N GLY A 244 12.90 4.30 -17.37
CA GLY A 244 12.60 3.09 -18.13
C GLY A 244 12.83 1.80 -17.33
N ILE A 245 12.79 1.86 -16.00
CA ILE A 245 12.89 0.67 -15.15
C ILE A 245 11.53 -0.04 -15.23
N ASN A 246 11.54 -1.32 -15.59
CA ASN A 246 10.33 -2.10 -15.92
C ASN A 246 9.50 -1.48 -17.05
N LYS A 247 10.19 -1.00 -18.11
CA LYS A 247 9.61 -0.28 -19.24
C LYS A 247 8.47 -1.04 -19.91
N GLU A 248 7.33 -0.36 -20.03
CA GLU A 248 6.23 -0.75 -20.91
C GLU A 248 6.49 -0.34 -22.37
N THR A 249 5.77 -0.95 -23.31
CA THR A 249 5.86 -0.59 -24.73
C THR A 249 5.55 0.90 -24.94
N ARG A 250 6.38 1.61 -25.71
CA ARG A 250 6.25 3.05 -26.00
C ARG A 250 4.85 3.49 -26.44
N LYS A 251 4.10 2.61 -27.13
CA LYS A 251 2.72 2.86 -27.59
C LYS A 251 1.72 3.07 -26.44
N LYS A 252 1.92 2.40 -25.30
CA LYS A 252 1.04 2.46 -24.13
C LYS A 252 1.32 3.67 -23.22
N VAL A 253 2.52 4.22 -23.32
CA VAL A 253 3.01 5.32 -22.49
C VAL A 253 2.14 6.57 -22.64
N LYS A 254 1.50 6.94 -21.53
CA LYS A 254 0.76 8.19 -21.34
C LYS A 254 0.94 8.63 -19.90
N PHE A 255 1.14 9.93 -19.69
CA PHE A 255 1.33 10.49 -18.34
C PHE A 255 0.13 10.20 -17.43
N LYS A 256 -1.09 10.35 -17.96
CA LYS A 256 -2.32 10.05 -17.21
C LYS A 256 -2.39 8.59 -16.74
N ASN A 257 -2.02 7.63 -17.59
CA ASN A 257 -1.99 6.21 -17.22
C ASN A 257 -0.95 5.98 -16.12
N MET A 258 0.26 6.52 -16.29
CA MET A 258 1.30 6.42 -15.26
C MET A 258 0.83 6.99 -13.90
N GLN A 259 0.12 8.13 -13.91
CA GLN A 259 -0.44 8.72 -12.69
C GLN A 259 -1.51 7.82 -12.06
N ALA A 260 -2.43 7.26 -12.85
CA ALA A 260 -3.45 6.34 -12.36
C ALA A 260 -2.84 5.07 -11.75
N ASP A 261 -1.91 4.43 -12.46
CA ASP A 261 -1.18 3.25 -12.00
C ASP A 261 -0.39 3.55 -10.71
N CYS A 262 0.23 4.72 -10.64
CA CYS A 262 0.93 5.21 -9.46
C CYS A 262 -0.02 5.35 -8.26
N CYS A 263 -1.19 5.95 -8.46
CA CYS A 263 -2.20 6.09 -7.41
C CYS A 263 -2.73 4.72 -6.93
N HIS A 264 -3.07 3.81 -7.85
CA HIS A 264 -3.49 2.45 -7.49
C HIS A 264 -2.40 1.72 -6.72
N SER A 265 -1.15 1.79 -7.18
CA SER A 265 0.01 1.20 -6.52
C SER A 265 0.23 1.77 -5.11
N PHE A 266 0.09 3.09 -4.92
CA PHE A 266 0.22 3.72 -3.62
C PHE A 266 -0.89 3.26 -2.66
N PHE A 267 -2.17 3.38 -3.04
CA PHE A 267 -3.26 2.98 -2.15
C PHE A 267 -3.27 1.46 -1.88
N GLY A 268 -2.91 0.66 -2.88
CA GLY A 268 -2.76 -0.79 -2.74
C GLY A 268 -1.68 -1.19 -1.74
N SER A 269 -0.64 -0.37 -1.52
CA SER A 269 0.46 -0.65 -0.58
C SER A 269 0.00 -0.70 0.88
N TYR A 270 -1.22 -0.22 1.15
CA TYR A 270 -1.83 -0.24 2.47
C TYR A 270 -2.79 -1.43 2.66
N CYS A 271 -2.86 -2.34 1.69
CA CYS A 271 -3.66 -3.56 1.76
C CYS A 271 -2.78 -4.81 1.93
N ASP A 272 -3.37 -5.94 2.32
CA ASP A 272 -2.67 -7.24 2.30
C ASP A 272 -2.29 -7.63 0.87
N CYS A 273 -3.12 -7.28 -0.12
CA CYS A 273 -2.79 -7.44 -1.52
C CYS A 273 -3.42 -6.38 -2.44
N ILE A 274 -2.80 -6.22 -3.61
CA ILE A 274 -3.34 -5.54 -4.79
C ILE A 274 -3.44 -6.54 -5.96
N VAL A 275 -4.53 -6.45 -6.72
CA VAL A 275 -4.82 -7.31 -7.87
C VAL A 275 -4.95 -6.46 -9.13
N SER A 276 -4.20 -6.80 -10.17
CA SER A 276 -4.29 -6.16 -11.49
C SER A 276 -3.69 -7.05 -12.58
N ASP A 277 -4.27 -7.04 -13.77
CA ASP A 277 -3.66 -7.70 -14.93
C ASP A 277 -2.70 -6.78 -15.71
N ASP A 278 -2.55 -5.51 -15.31
CA ASP A 278 -1.50 -4.63 -15.85
C ASP A 278 -0.12 -5.07 -15.35
N GLU A 279 0.64 -5.72 -16.22
CA GLU A 279 1.99 -6.18 -15.93
C GLU A 279 2.98 -5.05 -15.61
N GLY A 280 2.83 -3.89 -16.26
CA GLY A 280 3.68 -2.72 -16.04
C GLY A 280 3.47 -2.15 -14.63
N MET A 281 2.21 -1.96 -14.24
CA MET A 281 1.87 -1.54 -12.88
C MET A 281 2.38 -2.57 -11.87
N ARG A 282 2.07 -3.86 -12.04
CA ARG A 282 2.49 -4.91 -11.09
C ARG A 282 4.00 -4.95 -10.88
N ARG A 283 4.81 -4.85 -11.94
CA ARG A 283 6.28 -4.86 -11.84
C ARG A 283 6.79 -3.66 -11.04
N LYS A 284 6.30 -2.45 -11.35
CA LYS A 284 6.68 -1.23 -10.60
C LYS A 284 6.22 -1.29 -9.14
N SER A 285 5.01 -1.76 -8.88
CA SER A 285 4.50 -1.96 -7.51
C SER A 285 5.38 -2.94 -6.73
N LYS A 286 5.72 -4.11 -7.30
CA LYS A 286 6.63 -5.08 -6.66
C LYS A 286 7.99 -4.46 -6.33
N THR A 287 8.57 -3.69 -7.25
CA THR A 287 9.84 -2.98 -7.05
C THR A 287 9.76 -1.99 -5.89
N LEU A 288 8.76 -1.10 -5.88
CA LEU A 288 8.62 -0.09 -4.83
C LEU A 288 8.20 -0.69 -3.49
N TYR A 289 7.35 -1.72 -3.49
CA TYR A 289 6.96 -2.40 -2.26
C TYR A 289 8.15 -3.04 -1.57
N LYS A 290 9.04 -3.66 -2.33
CA LYS A 290 10.29 -4.17 -1.79
C LYS A 290 11.19 -3.05 -1.28
N LEU A 291 11.38 -1.99 -2.07
CA LEU A 291 12.24 -0.85 -1.71
C LEU A 291 11.79 -0.15 -0.43
N PHE A 292 10.48 0.05 -0.27
CA PHE A 292 9.88 0.73 0.89
C PHE A 292 9.40 -0.23 1.99
N ASN A 293 9.73 -1.52 1.87
CA ASN A 293 9.38 -2.57 2.83
C ASN A 293 7.87 -2.73 3.11
N PHE A 294 7.04 -2.54 2.09
CA PHE A 294 5.62 -2.89 2.12
C PHE A 294 5.43 -4.41 2.08
N GLY A 295 4.61 -4.93 2.99
CA GLY A 295 4.25 -6.36 3.04
C GLY A 295 3.20 -6.79 2.01
N THR A 296 2.63 -5.85 1.27
CA THR A 296 1.56 -6.07 0.28
C THR A 296 1.98 -7.03 -0.81
N LYS A 297 1.12 -8.01 -1.10
CA LYS A 297 1.30 -8.93 -2.22
C LYS A 297 0.67 -8.37 -3.49
N VAL A 298 1.31 -8.59 -4.63
CA VAL A 298 0.88 -8.09 -5.93
C VAL A 298 0.56 -9.27 -6.83
N TYR A 299 -0.70 -9.41 -7.23
CA TYR A 299 -1.21 -10.56 -7.98
C TYR A 299 -1.77 -10.14 -9.34
N SER A 300 -1.58 -10.99 -10.37
CA SER A 300 -2.53 -11.04 -11.48
C SER A 300 -3.88 -11.59 -11.00
N ILE A 301 -4.92 -11.52 -11.83
CA ILE A 301 -6.22 -12.10 -11.47
C ILE A 301 -6.12 -13.62 -11.31
N ASP A 302 -5.38 -14.30 -12.20
CA ASP A 302 -5.23 -15.75 -12.13
C ASP A 302 -4.48 -16.17 -10.84
N GLU A 303 -3.40 -15.48 -10.48
CA GLU A 303 -2.71 -15.67 -9.19
C GLU A 303 -3.64 -15.37 -8.00
N PHE A 304 -4.46 -14.33 -8.11
CA PHE A 304 -5.39 -13.94 -7.06
C PHE A 304 -6.49 -14.99 -6.84
N ILE A 305 -7.03 -15.61 -7.89
CA ILE A 305 -8.05 -16.67 -7.76
C ILE A 305 -7.52 -17.80 -6.87
N GLU A 306 -6.30 -18.29 -7.16
CA GLU A 306 -5.66 -19.34 -6.38
C GLU A 306 -5.42 -18.90 -4.92
N LYS A 307 -4.87 -17.69 -4.73
CA LYS A 307 -4.57 -17.16 -3.39
C LYS A 307 -5.81 -16.80 -2.59
N PHE A 308 -6.91 -16.46 -3.24
CA PHE A 308 -8.18 -16.22 -2.60
C PHE A 308 -8.81 -17.53 -2.12
N ASP A 309 -8.72 -18.60 -2.91
CA ASP A 309 -9.11 -19.95 -2.49
C ASP A 309 -8.30 -20.45 -1.31
N GLU A 310 -6.97 -20.29 -1.35
CA GLU A 310 -6.10 -20.58 -0.20
C GLU A 310 -6.54 -19.79 1.04
N ALA A 311 -6.85 -18.49 0.90
CA ALA A 311 -7.29 -17.66 2.01
C ALA A 311 -8.64 -18.09 2.59
N ILE A 312 -9.63 -18.39 1.73
CA ILE A 312 -10.94 -18.89 2.15
C ILE A 312 -10.81 -20.23 2.88
N ASN A 313 -10.04 -21.16 2.33
CA ASN A 313 -9.82 -22.47 2.95
C ASN A 313 -9.08 -22.33 4.28
N ASN A 314 -8.07 -21.46 4.33
CA ASN A 314 -7.37 -21.17 5.57
C ASN A 314 -8.29 -20.60 6.64
N ASN A 315 -9.32 -19.81 6.29
CA ASN A 315 -10.29 -19.25 7.24
C ASN A 315 -11.28 -20.30 7.80
N LYS A 316 -11.41 -21.47 7.16
CA LYS A 316 -12.31 -22.56 7.55
C LYS A 316 -11.67 -23.61 8.46
N LYS A 317 -10.36 -23.48 8.73
CA LYS A 317 -9.62 -24.41 9.60
C LYS A 317 -10.25 -24.49 11.00
N SER A 318 -10.28 -25.70 11.53
CA SER A 318 -10.65 -25.98 12.91
C SER A 318 -9.59 -25.48 13.89
N ALA A 319 -9.95 -25.45 15.18
CA ALA A 319 -9.00 -25.07 16.22
C ALA A 319 -7.78 -25.99 16.25
N ARG A 320 -8.02 -27.30 16.12
CA ARG A 320 -6.96 -28.31 16.10
C ARG A 320 -5.97 -28.03 14.98
N GLU A 321 -6.44 -27.80 13.76
CA GLU A 321 -5.57 -27.49 12.62
C GLU A 321 -4.72 -26.24 12.87
N TYR A 322 -5.30 -25.15 13.39
CA TYR A 322 -4.51 -23.95 13.71
C TYR A 322 -3.47 -24.19 14.81
N PHE A 323 -3.84 -24.88 15.89
CA PHE A 323 -2.90 -25.15 16.98
C PHE A 323 -1.81 -26.14 16.58
N ASP A 324 -2.12 -27.12 15.73
CA ASP A 324 -1.13 -28.05 15.16
C ASP A 324 -0.13 -27.29 14.28
N GLU A 325 -0.57 -26.33 13.47
CA GLU A 325 0.32 -25.46 12.67
C GLU A 325 1.21 -24.56 13.54
N ILE A 326 0.63 -23.94 14.58
CA ILE A 326 1.38 -23.11 15.54
C ILE A 326 2.44 -23.96 16.24
N LEU A 327 2.07 -25.16 16.72
CA LEU A 327 2.99 -26.06 17.41
C LEU A 327 4.08 -26.57 16.47
N CYS A 328 3.75 -26.87 15.21
CA CYS A 328 4.72 -27.31 14.21
C CYS A 328 5.79 -26.23 13.96
N ASP A 329 5.37 -24.99 13.68
CA ASP A 329 6.31 -23.87 13.46
C ASP A 329 7.12 -23.56 14.72
N TYR A 330 6.49 -23.58 15.90
CA TYR A 330 7.17 -23.35 17.18
C TYR A 330 8.22 -24.44 17.49
N THR A 331 7.92 -25.71 17.19
CA THR A 331 8.81 -26.86 17.46
C THR A 331 9.98 -26.90 16.49
N LYS A 332 9.78 -26.56 15.20
CA LYS A 332 10.87 -26.39 14.22
C LYS A 332 11.86 -25.32 14.65
N ARG A 333 11.39 -24.30 15.38
CA ARG A 333 12.20 -23.28 16.05
C ARG A 333 13.24 -22.61 15.14
N GLN A 334 12.85 -22.29 13.90
CA GLN A 334 13.71 -21.55 12.97
C GLN A 334 13.86 -20.09 13.43
N VAL A 335 14.96 -19.80 14.13
CA VAL A 335 15.22 -18.47 14.71
C VAL A 335 15.64 -17.48 13.63
N ILE A 336 14.92 -16.36 13.54
CA ILE A 336 15.28 -15.22 12.68
C ILE A 336 16.22 -14.27 13.43
N ARG A 337 15.87 -13.92 14.67
CA ARG A 337 16.67 -13.03 15.54
C ARG A 337 16.30 -13.20 17.01
N VAL A 338 17.19 -12.77 17.90
CA VAL A 338 16.98 -12.76 19.36
C VAL A 338 17.26 -11.37 19.90
N GLU A 339 16.36 -10.88 20.76
CA GLU A 339 16.53 -9.64 21.50
C GLU A 339 16.52 -9.94 23.01
N THR A 340 17.56 -9.51 23.72
CA THR A 340 17.66 -9.67 25.18
C THR A 340 17.37 -8.33 25.85
N LYS A 341 16.41 -8.33 26.79
CA LYS A 341 16.10 -7.18 27.65
C LYS A 341 16.30 -7.59 29.12
N PRO A 342 16.50 -6.64 30.06
CA PRO A 342 16.58 -7.00 31.48
C PRO A 342 15.35 -7.82 31.92
N GLY A 343 15.60 -9.05 32.39
CA GLY A 343 14.55 -9.96 32.89
C GLY A 343 13.73 -10.73 31.84
N GLN A 344 13.98 -10.53 30.54
CA GLN A 344 13.27 -11.28 29.48
C GLN A 344 14.08 -11.42 28.18
N SER A 345 13.83 -12.48 27.42
CA SER A 345 14.30 -12.63 26.04
C SER A 345 13.12 -12.73 25.07
N LEU A 346 13.30 -12.16 23.88
CA LEU A 346 12.36 -12.26 22.76
C LEU A 346 13.07 -13.01 21.63
N THR A 347 12.55 -14.19 21.29
CA THR A 347 13.04 -14.99 20.15
C THR A 347 12.04 -14.86 19.02
N TYR A 348 12.45 -14.28 17.89
CA TYR A 348 11.60 -14.15 16.70
C TYR A 348 11.77 -15.41 15.86
N LEU A 349 10.65 -16.08 15.57
CA LEU A 349 10.62 -17.36 14.87
C LEU A 349 10.02 -17.18 13.48
N ASN A 350 10.57 -17.92 12.52
CA ASN A 350 9.99 -18.03 11.20
C ASN A 350 8.66 -18.78 11.26
N THR A 351 7.69 -18.36 10.43
CA THR A 351 6.38 -19.02 10.34
C THR A 351 6.16 -19.49 8.91
N SER A 352 5.61 -20.70 8.76
CA SER A 352 5.28 -21.26 7.46
C SER A 352 3.83 -21.00 7.07
N ASN A 353 3.01 -20.56 8.04
CA ASN A 353 1.55 -20.49 7.94
C ASN A 353 1.02 -19.10 8.33
N LYS A 354 -0.21 -18.79 7.85
CA LYS A 354 -0.97 -17.62 8.29
C LYS A 354 -2.12 -18.06 9.21
N TYR A 355 -1.94 -17.93 10.52
CA TYR A 355 -2.93 -18.36 11.51
C TYR A 355 -4.13 -17.42 11.53
N PHE A 356 -5.33 -17.99 11.62
CA PHE A 356 -6.61 -17.27 11.64
C PHE A 356 -6.75 -16.23 10.50
N GLY A 357 -6.07 -16.46 9.36
CA GLY A 357 -6.05 -15.56 8.21
C GLY A 357 -5.36 -14.19 8.43
N TYR A 358 -4.82 -13.92 9.63
CA TYR A 358 -4.25 -12.63 10.03
C TYR A 358 -2.80 -12.74 10.51
N PHE A 359 -2.54 -13.59 11.51
CA PHE A 359 -1.23 -13.68 12.16
C PHE A 359 -0.23 -14.44 11.30
N ASN A 360 0.94 -13.86 11.06
CA ASN A 360 2.01 -14.44 10.22
C ASN A 360 3.42 -14.13 10.78
N CYS A 361 3.49 -13.76 12.06
CA CYS A 361 4.74 -13.59 12.80
C CYS A 361 4.57 -14.25 14.17
N MET A 362 5.66 -14.84 14.65
CA MET A 362 5.70 -15.53 15.94
C MET A 362 6.90 -15.04 16.76
N ILE A 363 6.63 -14.69 18.01
CA ILE A 363 7.64 -14.32 19.00
C ILE A 363 7.48 -15.21 20.23
N GLU A 364 8.56 -15.85 20.68
CA GLU A 364 8.64 -16.46 22.00
C GLU A 364 9.18 -15.41 22.98
N ARG A 365 8.39 -15.05 23.99
CA ARG A 365 8.85 -14.28 25.15
C ARG A 365 9.13 -15.23 26.29
N LYS A 366 10.38 -15.24 26.78
CA LYS A 366 10.78 -15.96 27.98
C LYS A 366 11.17 -14.99 29.09
N SER A 367 10.58 -15.19 30.27
CA SER A 367 11.01 -14.61 31.53
C SER A 367 11.35 -15.73 32.51
N LYS A 368 11.80 -15.39 33.73
CA LYS A 368 12.24 -16.37 34.73
C LYS A 368 11.19 -17.45 35.02
N ASP A 369 9.91 -17.08 35.01
CA ASP A 369 8.80 -17.92 35.45
C ASP A 369 7.75 -18.17 34.35
N GLU A 370 7.96 -17.64 33.14
CA GLU A 370 6.92 -17.65 32.10
C GLU A 370 7.50 -17.81 30.69
N THR A 371 6.83 -18.63 29.88
CA THR A 371 7.02 -18.67 28.41
C THR A 371 5.69 -18.33 27.74
N VAL A 372 5.71 -17.35 26.84
CA VAL A 372 4.55 -16.90 26.09
C VAL A 372 4.87 -16.91 24.60
N ILE A 373 4.05 -17.58 23.82
CA ILE A 373 4.08 -17.50 22.35
C ILE A 373 3.17 -16.34 21.96
N ILE A 374 3.67 -15.39 21.20
CA ILE A 374 2.93 -14.21 20.75
C ILE A 374 2.85 -14.26 19.22
N LEU A 375 1.63 -14.36 18.71
CA LEU A 375 1.32 -14.29 17.29
C LEU A 375 0.85 -12.88 16.95
N HIS A 376 1.40 -12.30 15.90
CA HIS A 376 1.01 -10.98 15.41
C HIS A 376 1.05 -10.94 13.88
N LYS A 377 0.48 -9.90 13.27
CA LYS A 377 0.63 -9.62 11.84
C LYS A 377 1.98 -8.95 11.62
N ASN A 378 2.64 -9.19 10.49
CA ASN A 378 3.73 -8.34 10.05
C ASN A 378 3.10 -6.98 9.69
N ASN A 379 3.13 -6.03 10.62
CA ASN A 379 2.50 -4.75 10.40
C ASN A 379 3.52 -3.81 9.77
N ASP A 380 3.20 -3.31 8.58
CA ASP A 380 3.79 -2.06 8.14
C ASP A 380 3.23 -0.97 9.06
N LEU A 381 4.10 -0.22 9.75
CA LEU A 381 3.70 0.88 10.64
C LEU A 381 2.83 1.93 9.93
N LYS A 382 2.82 1.92 8.59
CA LYS A 382 2.01 2.79 7.74
C LYS A 382 0.56 2.30 7.57
N GLN A 383 0.23 1.03 7.87
CA GLN A 383 -1.11 0.49 7.70
C GLN A 383 -2.01 0.78 8.92
N PRO A 384 -3.19 1.41 8.73
CA PRO A 384 -4.18 1.55 9.80
C PRO A 384 -4.83 0.19 10.09
N ILE A 385 -5.10 -0.10 11.36
CA ILE A 385 -5.99 -1.22 11.71
C ILE A 385 -7.44 -0.78 11.63
N LEU A 386 -8.20 -1.42 10.75
CA LEU A 386 -9.63 -1.11 10.59
C LEU A 386 -10.41 -1.78 11.73
N MET A 387 -11.40 -1.10 12.31
CA MET A 387 -12.29 -1.74 13.29
C MET A 387 -12.97 -2.97 12.70
N ARG A 388 -13.33 -2.91 11.41
CA ARG A 388 -13.87 -4.06 10.67
C ARG A 388 -12.86 -5.21 10.55
N GLU A 389 -11.56 -4.92 10.47
CA GLU A 389 -10.52 -5.96 10.47
C GLU A 389 -10.48 -6.65 11.83
N ILE A 390 -10.56 -5.89 12.93
CA ILE A 390 -10.65 -6.46 14.28
C ILE A 390 -11.90 -7.34 14.42
N GLU A 391 -13.06 -6.83 14.00
CA GLU A 391 -14.33 -7.57 14.03
C GLU A 391 -14.22 -8.92 13.29
N ILE A 392 -13.71 -8.91 12.06
CA ILE A 392 -13.56 -10.13 11.24
C ILE A 392 -12.66 -11.15 11.97
N ILE A 393 -11.53 -10.71 12.51
CA ILE A 393 -10.58 -11.60 13.19
C ILE A 393 -11.15 -12.13 14.51
N VAL A 394 -11.79 -11.27 15.31
CA VAL A 394 -12.48 -11.69 16.54
C VAL A 394 -13.55 -12.72 16.23
N ASN A 395 -14.43 -12.45 15.26
CA ASN A 395 -15.50 -13.36 14.87
C ASN A 395 -14.96 -14.69 14.36
N ARG A 396 -13.87 -14.68 13.60
CA ARG A 396 -13.20 -15.90 13.13
C ARG A 396 -12.67 -16.73 14.30
N ILE A 397 -11.94 -16.12 15.22
CA ILE A 397 -11.40 -16.81 16.42
C ILE A 397 -12.54 -17.33 17.30
N VAL A 398 -13.58 -16.53 17.54
CA VAL A 398 -14.74 -16.93 18.35
C VAL A 398 -15.43 -18.15 17.77
N ARG A 399 -15.66 -18.19 16.45
CA ARG A 399 -16.26 -19.37 15.79
C ARG A 399 -15.40 -20.61 15.98
N VAL A 400 -14.08 -20.47 15.84
CA VAL A 400 -13.13 -21.57 16.05
C VAL A 400 -13.18 -22.08 17.49
N PHE A 401 -13.15 -21.19 18.48
CA PHE A 401 -13.19 -21.57 19.90
C PHE A 401 -14.55 -22.13 20.32
N ASN A 402 -15.66 -21.57 19.82
CA ASN A 402 -16.98 -22.12 20.08
C ASN A 402 -17.14 -23.52 19.44
N GLY A 403 -16.46 -23.79 18.32
CA GLY A 403 -16.35 -25.13 17.75
C GLY A 403 -15.64 -26.15 18.66
N MET A 404 -14.86 -25.69 19.65
CA MET A 404 -14.26 -26.54 20.70
C MET A 404 -15.17 -26.70 21.93
N GLY A 405 -16.36 -26.09 21.94
CA GLY A 405 -17.27 -26.06 23.09
C GLY A 405 -17.14 -24.82 23.99
N ALA A 406 -16.38 -23.80 23.60
CA ALA A 406 -16.42 -22.50 24.28
C ALA A 406 -17.76 -21.77 24.02
N ALA A 407 -18.05 -20.75 24.83
CA ALA A 407 -19.26 -19.95 24.72
C ALA A 407 -18.93 -18.44 24.67
N PHE A 408 -18.25 -18.02 23.62
CA PHE A 408 -18.00 -16.60 23.36
C PHE A 408 -19.07 -15.98 22.46
N ALA A 409 -19.50 -14.77 22.80
CA ALA A 409 -20.28 -13.94 21.89
C ALA A 409 -19.40 -13.45 20.73
N LEU A 410 -20.02 -13.20 19.57
CA LEU A 410 -19.39 -12.48 18.46
C LEU A 410 -19.00 -11.05 18.89
N PHE A 411 -18.27 -10.36 18.03
CA PHE A 411 -17.86 -8.98 18.25
C PHE A 411 -19.08 -8.06 18.38
N ASP A 412 -19.11 -7.26 19.44
CA ASP A 412 -20.16 -6.25 19.68
C ASP A 412 -19.52 -4.86 19.65
N GLU A 413 -19.85 -4.09 18.62
CA GLU A 413 -19.29 -2.77 18.40
C GLU A 413 -19.57 -1.81 19.57
N ALA A 414 -20.77 -1.88 20.17
CA ALA A 414 -21.18 -0.98 21.25
C ALA A 414 -20.42 -1.26 22.55
N VAL A 415 -19.95 -2.49 22.74
CA VAL A 415 -19.21 -2.91 23.93
C VAL A 415 -17.69 -2.80 23.72
N GLU A 416 -17.20 -3.24 22.56
CA GLU A 416 -15.77 -3.45 22.34
C GLU A 416 -15.04 -2.24 21.77
N VAL A 417 -15.68 -1.41 20.94
CA VAL A 417 -15.04 -0.20 20.39
C VAL A 417 -14.61 0.79 21.49
N PRO A 418 -15.44 1.10 22.51
CA PRO A 418 -15.01 1.92 23.64
C PRO A 418 -13.77 1.34 24.35
N GLN A 419 -13.69 0.01 24.47
CA GLN A 419 -12.57 -0.66 25.13
C GLN A 419 -11.28 -0.64 24.28
N LEU A 420 -11.42 -0.83 22.97
CA LEU A 420 -10.32 -0.74 22.00
C LEU A 420 -9.73 0.67 21.98
N ASN A 421 -10.57 1.70 22.06
CA ASN A 421 -10.18 3.10 22.12
C ASN A 421 -9.50 3.44 23.46
N ALA A 422 -9.93 2.82 24.56
CA ALA A 422 -9.32 2.96 25.88
C ALA A 422 -8.06 2.08 26.10
N ASN A 423 -7.64 1.31 25.10
CA ASN A 423 -6.54 0.34 25.19
C ASN A 423 -6.68 -0.65 26.38
N ASN A 424 -7.91 -1.04 26.73
CA ASN A 424 -8.20 -1.98 27.81
C ASN A 424 -8.93 -3.25 27.33
N TRP A 425 -9.06 -3.43 26.01
CA TRP A 425 -9.74 -4.56 25.40
C TRP A 425 -8.89 -5.85 25.38
N ASN A 426 -9.48 -6.96 25.79
CA ASN A 426 -8.95 -8.30 25.57
C ASN A 426 -10.07 -9.36 25.60
N ARG A 427 -9.80 -10.52 25.01
CA ARG A 427 -10.64 -11.72 25.10
C ARG A 427 -9.77 -12.91 25.50
N ILE A 428 -10.11 -13.58 26.60
CA ILE A 428 -9.30 -14.66 27.20
C ILE A 428 -10.05 -15.98 27.17
N LEU A 429 -9.42 -17.01 26.62
CA LEU A 429 -9.82 -18.41 26.70
C LEU A 429 -8.86 -19.15 27.63
N MET A 430 -9.41 -19.74 28.69
CA MET A 430 -8.67 -20.55 29.66
C MET A 430 -8.77 -22.03 29.25
N LEU A 431 -7.65 -22.66 28.89
CA LEU A 431 -7.55 -24.09 28.63
C LEU A 431 -6.88 -24.80 29.82
N ASN A 432 -6.89 -26.13 29.84
CA ASN A 432 -6.27 -26.89 30.93
C ASN A 432 -4.74 -26.71 30.99
N ASP A 433 -4.12 -26.54 29.83
CA ASP A 433 -2.67 -26.54 29.59
C ASP A 433 -2.12 -25.19 29.13
N ALA A 434 -2.98 -24.27 28.67
CA ALA A 434 -2.61 -22.93 28.25
C ALA A 434 -3.69 -21.89 28.57
N ASP A 435 -3.30 -20.63 28.60
CA ASP A 435 -4.22 -19.49 28.51
C ASP A 435 -3.98 -18.79 27.18
N VAL A 436 -5.05 -18.55 26.44
CA VAL A 436 -5.01 -17.91 25.12
C VAL A 436 -5.71 -16.56 25.23
N CYS A 437 -5.06 -15.49 24.82
CA CYS A 437 -5.64 -14.15 24.91
C CYS A 437 -5.41 -13.36 23.64
N LEU A 438 -6.51 -12.83 23.09
CA LEU A 438 -6.52 -11.88 21.99
C LEU A 438 -6.59 -10.47 22.56
N THR A 439 -5.66 -9.60 22.18
CA THR A 439 -5.61 -8.22 22.62
C THR A 439 -4.96 -7.33 21.55
N LYS A 440 -4.88 -6.03 21.82
CA LYS A 440 -4.24 -5.02 20.97
C LYS A 440 -2.92 -4.59 21.61
N PHE A 441 -1.89 -4.33 20.80
CA PHE A 441 -0.70 -3.66 21.30
C PHE A 441 -1.03 -2.23 21.76
N LYS A 442 -0.45 -1.80 22.88
CA LYS A 442 -0.78 -0.50 23.51
C LYS A 442 -0.52 0.70 22.59
N ASP A 443 0.60 0.67 21.87
CA ASP A 443 1.09 1.80 21.05
C ASP A 443 1.23 1.44 19.56
N ILE A 444 0.77 0.26 19.16
CA ILE A 444 0.84 -0.22 17.77
C ILE A 444 -0.58 -0.60 17.33
N PRO A 445 -1.05 -0.13 16.16
CA PRO A 445 -2.37 -0.49 15.62
C PRO A 445 -2.35 -1.94 15.11
N MET A 446 -2.24 -2.91 16.01
CA MET A 446 -2.08 -4.32 15.67
C MET A 446 -2.68 -5.21 16.76
N LEU A 447 -3.32 -6.30 16.34
CA LEU A 447 -3.75 -7.37 17.25
C LEU A 447 -2.59 -8.33 17.54
N CYS A 448 -2.58 -8.87 18.74
CA CYS A 448 -1.80 -10.05 19.07
C CYS A 448 -2.66 -11.13 19.74
N LEU A 449 -2.34 -12.37 19.42
CA LEU A 449 -2.82 -13.54 20.11
C LEU A 449 -1.65 -14.12 20.90
N TRP A 450 -1.71 -14.07 22.22
CA TRP A 450 -0.70 -14.70 23.06
C TRP A 450 -1.21 -15.99 23.67
N VAL A 451 -0.35 -16.99 23.67
CA VAL A 451 -0.55 -18.32 24.23
C VAL A 451 0.46 -18.50 25.36
N LYS A 452 -0.03 -18.44 26.59
CA LYS A 452 0.77 -18.70 27.79
C LYS A 452 0.62 -20.15 28.19
N LEU A 453 1.72 -20.87 28.18
CA LEU A 453 1.74 -22.27 28.55
C LEU A 453 1.77 -22.41 30.07
N LYS A 454 0.89 -23.25 30.64
CA LYS A 454 0.86 -23.54 32.08
C LYS A 454 1.95 -24.51 32.51
N ARG A 455 2.50 -25.25 31.55
CA ARG A 455 3.64 -26.17 31.72
C ARG A 455 4.60 -25.98 30.53
N PRO A 456 5.92 -26.14 30.72
CA PRO A 456 6.84 -26.15 29.59
C PRO A 456 6.44 -27.24 28.60
N ILE A 457 6.44 -26.95 27.31
CA ILE A 457 6.37 -28.00 26.28
C ILE A 457 7.62 -28.86 26.49
N SER A 458 7.43 -30.13 26.87
CA SER A 458 8.53 -31.05 27.08
C SER A 458 9.33 -31.15 25.79
N GLN A 459 10.54 -30.63 25.79
CA GLN A 459 11.48 -30.84 24.70
C GLN A 459 11.95 -32.28 24.82
N ASN A 460 11.26 -33.18 24.11
CA ASN A 460 11.69 -34.50 23.63
C ASN A 460 10.50 -35.46 23.62
N GLN A 461 10.15 -35.92 22.42
CA GLN A 461 9.91 -37.33 22.11
C GLN A 461 10.17 -37.48 20.60
N ASP A 462 11.14 -38.35 20.31
CA ASP A 462 11.72 -38.78 19.03
C ASP A 462 10.96 -38.53 17.71
#